data_AF-Q1R2P3-F1
#
_entry.id   AF-Q1R2P3-F1
#
_cell.length_a   1.000
_cell.length_b   1.000
_cell.length_c   1.000
_cell.angle_alpha   90.00
_cell.angle_beta   90.00
_cell.angle_gamma   90.00
#
_symmetry.space_group_name_H-M   'P 1'
#
loop_
_entity.id
_entity.type
_entity.pdbx_description
1 polymer ?
#
loop_
_entity_poly.entity_id
_entity_poly.type
_entity_poly.pdbx_seq_one_letter_code
_entity_poly.pdbx_strand_id
1 'polypeptide(L)'
;MREALGLIETKGLVACIEAADAMCKAANVELIGYENVGSGLVTAMVKGDVGAVNAAVDSGVEAARRIGEVVTSRVIARPHNDIEKIASQHKA
;
A
#
# COMPACT_ATOMS: atom_id res chain seq x y z
N MET A 1 -12.58 -13.60 8.41
CA MET A 1 -13.09 -12.75 7.32
C MET A 1 -11.88 -12.31 6.50
N ARG A 2 -11.97 -12.21 5.17
CA ARG A 2 -10.79 -11.92 4.36
C ARG A 2 -10.65 -10.42 4.16
N GLU A 3 -9.53 -9.86 4.58
CA GLU A 3 -9.24 -8.43 4.46
C GLU A 3 -8.89 -8.07 3.01
N ALA A 4 -9.23 -6.86 2.59
CA ALA A 4 -8.80 -6.29 1.33
C ALA A 4 -7.30 -5.92 1.39
N LEU A 5 -6.67 -5.83 0.23
CA LEU A 5 -5.26 -5.44 0.07
C LEU A 5 -5.17 -4.13 -0.71
N GLY A 6 -4.44 -3.16 -0.19
CA GLY A 6 -4.10 -1.89 -0.83
C GLY A 6 -2.61 -1.83 -1.15
N LEU A 7 -2.29 -1.35 -2.36
CA LEU A 7 -0.93 -1.27 -2.90
C LEU A 7 -0.70 0.13 -3.46
N ILE A 8 0.43 0.75 -3.11
CA ILE A 8 0.93 1.96 -3.77
C ILE A 8 2.40 1.75 -4.11
N GLU A 9 2.73 1.79 -5.40
CA GLU A 9 4.09 1.73 -5.91
C GLU A 9 4.59 3.13 -6.27
N THR A 10 5.78 3.47 -5.79
CA THR A 10 6.44 4.75 -6.06
C THR A 10 7.85 4.54 -6.57
N LYS A 11 8.38 5.55 -7.25
CA LYS A 11 9.81 5.64 -7.54
C LYS A 11 10.51 6.40 -6.41
N GLY A 12 11.27 5.67 -5.61
CA GLY A 12 12.00 6.17 -4.44
C GLY A 12 11.31 5.87 -3.11
N LEU A 13 12.12 5.64 -2.09
CA LEU A 13 11.64 5.23 -0.76
C LEU A 13 10.93 6.35 0.01
N VAL A 14 11.33 7.62 -0.18
CA VAL A 14 10.72 8.76 0.53
C VAL A 14 9.23 8.92 0.18
N ALA A 15 8.89 8.85 -1.11
CA ALA A 15 7.49 8.91 -1.56
C ALA A 15 6.68 7.69 -1.06
N CYS A 16 7.29 6.51 -1.00
CA CYS A 16 6.67 5.31 -0.45
C CYS A 16 6.35 5.45 1.04
N ILE A 17 7.26 6.05 1.82
CA ILE A 17 7.07 6.28 3.27
C ILE A 17 5.93 7.27 3.49
N GLU A 18 5.87 8.37 2.74
CA GLU A 18 4.75 9.32 2.80
C GLU A 18 3.42 8.67 2.43
N ALA A 19 3.40 7.81 1.40
CA ALA A 19 2.22 7.05 1.04
C ALA A 19 1.75 6.18 2.21
N ALA A 20 2.66 5.43 2.82
CA ALA A 20 2.36 4.52 3.93
C ALA A 20 1.83 5.26 5.17
N ASP A 21 2.45 6.38 5.54
CA ASP A 21 2.02 7.22 6.65
C ASP A 21 0.61 7.79 6.41
N ALA A 22 0.36 8.34 5.22
CA ALA A 22 -0.95 8.87 4.84
C ALA A 22 -2.04 7.78 4.78
N MET A 23 -1.72 6.59 4.27
CA MET A 23 -2.63 5.44 4.28
C MET A 23 -3.07 5.08 5.70
N CYS A 24 -2.13 4.94 6.63
CA CYS A 24 -2.40 4.54 8.01
C CYS A 24 -3.15 5.61 8.82
N LYS A 25 -2.99 6.89 8.48
CA LYS A 25 -3.71 8.00 9.13
C LYS A 25 -5.13 8.19 8.62
N ALA A 26 -5.39 7.84 7.36
CA ALA A 26 -6.67 8.13 6.71
C ALA A 26 -7.79 7.13 7.04
N ALA A 27 -7.44 5.88 7.35
CA ALA A 27 -8.43 4.84 7.62
C ALA A 27 -7.88 3.77 8.57
N ASN A 28 -8.78 2.96 9.12
CA ASN A 28 -8.41 1.81 9.95
C ASN A 28 -7.85 0.67 9.09
N VAL A 29 -6.56 0.78 8.75
CA VAL A 29 -5.79 -0.22 7.99
C VAL A 29 -4.49 -0.54 8.73
N GLU A 30 -3.99 -1.76 8.51
CA GLU A 30 -2.71 -2.21 9.02
C GLU A 30 -1.67 -2.16 7.90
N LEU A 31 -0.53 -1.49 8.13
CA LEU A 31 0.62 -1.59 7.25
C LEU A 31 1.23 -2.98 7.37
N ILE A 32 1.22 -3.73 6.27
CA ILE A 32 1.89 -5.03 6.21
C ILE A 32 3.40 -4.80 6.17
N GLY A 33 3.84 -3.87 5.32
CA GLY A 33 5.24 -3.53 5.10
C GLY A 33 5.43 -2.86 3.75
N TYR A 34 6.67 -2.86 3.28
CA TYR A 34 7.02 -2.41 1.93
C TYR A 34 7.85 -3.47 1.21
N GLU A 35 7.82 -3.46 -0.11
CA GLU A 35 8.62 -4.35 -0.96
C GLU A 35 9.38 -3.54 -2.02
N ASN A 36 10.66 -3.84 -2.21
CA ASN A 36 11.49 -3.19 -3.23
C ASN A 36 12.00 -4.20 -4.27
N VAL A 37 11.73 -3.93 -5.54
CA VAL A 37 12.08 -4.84 -6.65
C VAL A 37 13.27 -4.34 -7.48
N GLY A 38 13.97 -3.31 -7.01
CA GLY A 38 15.08 -2.67 -7.70
C GLY A 38 14.65 -1.50 -8.58
N SER A 39 15.60 -0.88 -9.30
CA SER A 39 15.34 0.28 -10.18
C SER A 39 14.63 1.48 -9.52
N GLY A 40 14.71 1.55 -8.18
CA GLY A 40 14.02 2.56 -7.38
C GLY A 40 12.52 2.31 -7.16
N LEU A 41 11.98 1.17 -7.59
CA LEU A 41 10.57 0.82 -7.38
C LEU A 41 10.37 0.24 -5.97
N VAL A 42 9.46 0.87 -5.22
CA VAL A 42 9.10 0.48 -3.85
C VAL A 42 7.59 0.51 -3.73
N THR A 43 7.00 -0.57 -3.19
CA THR A 43 5.56 -0.71 -3.00
C THR A 43 5.23 -0.79 -1.51
N ALA A 44 4.37 0.10 -1.01
CA ALA A 44 3.76 -0.02 0.31
C ALA A 44 2.47 -0.86 0.23
N MET A 45 2.24 -1.70 1.23
CA MET A 45 1.11 -2.64 1.26
C MET A 45 0.32 -2.51 2.58
N VAL A 46 -0.99 -2.30 2.48
CA VAL A 46 -1.89 -2.21 3.65
C VAL A 46 -3.04 -3.20 3.55
N LYS A 47 -3.58 -3.64 4.69
CA LYS A 47 -4.78 -4.50 4.75
C LYS A 47 -5.84 -3.97 5.70
N GLY A 48 -7.09 -4.31 5.44
CA GLY A 48 -8.24 -3.96 6.26
C GLY A 48 -9.56 -4.21 5.54
N ASP A 49 -10.65 -3.61 6.02
CA ASP A 49 -11.93 -3.67 5.31
C ASP A 49 -11.87 -2.93 3.96
N VAL A 50 -12.60 -3.40 2.96
CA VAL A 50 -12.54 -2.84 1.58
C VAL A 50 -12.78 -1.33 1.53
N GLY A 51 -13.69 -0.81 2.35
CA GLY A 51 -13.96 0.63 2.43
C GLY A 51 -12.77 1.41 3.01
N ALA A 52 -12.16 0.88 4.08
CA ALA A 52 -10.98 1.49 4.71
C ALA A 52 -9.78 1.47 3.76
N VAL A 53 -9.57 0.36 3.04
CA VAL A 53 -8.46 0.23 2.09
C VAL A 53 -8.62 1.17 0.89
N ASN A 54 -9.84 1.36 0.35
CA ASN A 54 -10.07 2.34 -0.71
C ASN A 54 -9.72 3.77 -0.23
N ALA A 55 -10.24 4.17 0.93
CA ALA A 55 -9.96 5.50 1.50
C ALA A 55 -8.47 5.72 1.80
N ALA A 56 -7.79 4.69 2.33
CA ALA A 56 -6.36 4.72 2.58
C ALA A 56 -5.57 4.94 1.28
N VAL A 57 -5.84 4.12 0.25
CA VAL A 57 -5.10 4.19 -1.03
C VAL A 57 -5.30 5.54 -1.72
N ASP A 58 -6.52 6.08 -1.75
CA ASP A 58 -6.78 7.39 -2.36
C ASP A 58 -5.97 8.51 -1.67
N SER A 59 -5.99 8.55 -0.33
CA SER A 59 -5.19 9.50 0.47
C SER A 59 -3.68 9.33 0.29
N GLY A 60 -3.20 8.09 0.30
CA GLY A 60 -1.78 7.76 0.14
C GLY A 60 -1.23 8.17 -1.23
N VAL A 61 -2.01 7.98 -2.29
CA VAL A 61 -1.64 8.40 -3.65
C VAL A 61 -1.55 9.92 -3.75
N GLU A 62 -2.51 10.65 -3.17
CA GLU A 62 -2.49 12.11 -3.15
C GLU A 62 -1.28 12.66 -2.39
N ALA A 63 -0.95 12.08 -1.23
CA ALA A 63 0.22 12.47 -0.43
C ALA A 63 1.54 12.20 -1.17
N ALA A 64 1.73 10.98 -1.68
CA ALA A 64 2.95 10.59 -2.36
C ALA A 64 3.21 11.39 -3.65
N ARG A 65 2.15 11.70 -4.43
CA ARG A 65 2.27 12.53 -5.66
C ARG A 65 2.73 13.95 -5.41
N ARG A 66 2.57 14.49 -4.18
CA ARG A 66 3.05 15.83 -3.82
C ARG A 66 4.57 15.90 -3.69
N ILE A 67 5.22 14.79 -3.37
CA ILE A 67 6.65 14.76 -3.04
C ILE A 67 7.49 13.82 -3.93
N GLY A 68 6.85 13.01 -4.78
CA GLY A 68 7.54 12.09 -5.67
C GLY A 68 6.65 11.48 -6.74
N GLU A 69 7.15 10.42 -7.37
CA GLU A 69 6.49 9.74 -8.49
C GLU A 69 5.72 8.51 -7.98
N VAL A 70 4.40 8.52 -8.14
CA VAL A 70 3.57 7.33 -7.96
C VAL A 70 3.47 6.61 -9.31
N VAL A 71 4.00 5.39 -9.36
CA VAL A 71 4.01 4.54 -10.56
C VAL A 71 2.66 3.88 -10.75
N THR A 72 2.11 3.29 -9.68
CA THR A 72 0.81 2.62 -9.72
C THR A 72 0.16 2.56 -8.35
N SER A 73 -1.17 2.39 -8.32
CA SER A 73 -1.90 2.04 -7.11
C SER A 73 -3.02 1.04 -7.43
N ARG A 74 -3.33 0.16 -6.47
CA ARG A 74 -4.36 -0.85 -6.66
C ARG A 74 -5.01 -1.29 -5.35
N VAL A 75 -6.32 -1.47 -5.40
CA VAL A 75 -7.09 -2.16 -4.36
C VAL A 75 -7.58 -3.51 -4.88
N ILE A 76 -7.40 -4.54 -4.06
CA ILE A 76 -7.92 -5.88 -4.27
C ILE A 76 -8.88 -6.18 -3.13
N ALA A 77 -10.19 -6.06 -3.38
CA ALA A 77 -11.23 -6.20 -2.36
C ALA A 77 -11.24 -7.57 -1.67
N ARG A 78 -10.82 -8.62 -2.38
CA ARG A 78 -10.78 -9.98 -1.89
C ARG A 78 -9.65 -10.75 -2.57
N PRO A 79 -8.40 -10.66 -2.07
CA PRO A 79 -7.28 -11.39 -2.64
C PRO A 79 -7.54 -12.91 -2.61
N HIS A 80 -6.76 -13.70 -3.35
CA HIS A 80 -6.80 -15.17 -3.23
C HIS A 80 -5.92 -15.64 -2.06
N ASN A 81 -6.18 -16.83 -1.51
CA ASN A 81 -5.43 -17.41 -0.35
C ASN A 81 -3.94 -17.45 -0.61
N ASP A 82 -3.55 -17.79 -1.83
CA ASP A 82 -2.14 -17.89 -2.17
C ASP A 82 -1.46 -16.55 -2.37
N ILE A 83 -2.22 -15.48 -2.66
CA ILE A 83 -1.66 -14.13 -2.82
C ILE A 83 -1.26 -13.55 -1.47
N GLU A 84 -2.02 -13.84 -0.40
CA GLU A 84 -1.65 -13.43 0.95
C GLU A 84 -0.30 -13.98 1.39
N LYS A 85 0.06 -15.19 0.94
CA LYS A 85 1.36 -15.82 1.24
C LYS A 85 2.54 -15.09 0.60
N ILE A 86 2.29 -14.32 -0.46
CA ILE A 86 3.30 -13.48 -1.13
C ILE A 86 3.35 -12.12 -0.43
N ALA A 87 2.20 -11.48 -0.24
CA ALA A 87 2.13 -10.15 0.37
C ALA A 87 2.65 -10.13 1.82
N SER A 88 2.47 -11.21 2.57
CA SER A 88 2.84 -11.29 3.99
C SER A 88 4.28 -11.69 4.28
N GLN A 89 5.13 -11.87 3.26
CA GLN A 89 6.56 -12.18 3.47
C GLN A 89 7.34 -11.01 4.07
N HIS A 90 6.81 -9.79 3.95
CA HIS A 90 7.50 -8.54 4.28
C HIS A 90 6.90 -7.85 5.52
N LYS A 91 6.48 -8.63 6.52
CA LYS A 91 5.96 -8.06 7.77
C LYS A 91 6.99 -7.13 8.40
N ALA A 92 6.63 -5.86 8.52
CA ALA A 92 7.39 -4.84 9.25
C ALA A 92 7.49 -5.17 10.76
#